data_AF-A0A821LPJ8-F1
#
_entry.id   AF-A0A821LPJ8-F1
#
_cell.length_a   1.000
_cell.length_b   1.000
_cell.length_c   1.000
_cell.angle_alpha   90.00
_cell.angle_beta   90.00
_cell.angle_gamma   90.00
#
_symmetry.space_group_name_H-M   'P 1'
#
loop_
_entity.id
_entity.type
_entity.pdbx_description
1 polymer ?
#
loop_
_entity_poly.entity_id
_entity_poly.type
_entity_poly.pdbx_seq_one_letter_code
_entity_poly.pdbx_strand_id
1 'polypeptide(L)'
;MSNLTTRTLRVTVPHAIRSKIIAGGQTARHEKIKAILGELLRHERIEGYIRTHDETRQYAERLIELAKKYGDRHVGTMQLMDYWINDKDLIHKVFKVFVPRYANIIGPYTN
;
A
#
# COMPACT_ATOMS: atom_id res chain seq x y z
N MET A 1 7.72 22.02 2.86
CA MET A 1 6.66 20.99 2.77
C MET A 1 7.01 20.07 1.61
N SER A 2 7.51 18.85 1.88
CA SER A 2 8.08 17.99 0.83
C SER A 2 6.98 17.40 -0.07
N ASN A 3 6.88 17.95 -1.27
CA ASN A 3 6.22 17.46 -2.48
C ASN A 3 5.92 15.95 -2.47
N LEU A 4 4.71 15.56 -2.05
CA LEU A 4 4.15 14.21 -2.23
C LEU A 4 3.62 14.04 -3.67
N THR A 5 4.32 14.60 -4.65
CA THR A 5 3.92 14.50 -6.06
C THR A 5 4.14 13.07 -6.53
N THR A 6 3.24 12.58 -7.37
CA THR A 6 3.15 11.25 -7.99
C THR A 6 4.41 10.77 -8.74
N ARG A 7 5.50 11.56 -8.75
CA ARG A 7 6.72 11.37 -9.54
C ARG A 7 7.76 10.42 -8.94
N THR A 8 7.58 9.92 -7.71
CA THR A 8 8.60 9.08 -7.04
C THR A 8 8.30 7.59 -7.08
N LEU A 9 7.07 7.17 -7.38
CA LEU A 9 6.73 5.74 -7.49
C LEU A 9 7.09 5.25 -8.90
N ARG A 10 7.85 4.14 -8.99
CA ARG A 10 8.23 3.51 -10.26
C ARG A 10 7.13 2.64 -10.88
N VAL A 11 5.99 2.46 -10.20
CA VAL A 11 4.81 1.78 -10.76
C VAL A 11 3.96 2.80 -11.52
N THR A 12 3.65 2.50 -12.78
CA THR A 12 2.71 3.30 -13.58
C THR A 12 1.36 3.30 -12.88
N VAL A 13 0.87 4.49 -12.51
CA VAL A 13 -0.48 4.69 -11.98
C VAL A 13 -1.36 5.11 -13.15
N PRO A 14 -2.07 4.19 -13.84
CA PRO A 14 -2.95 4.60 -14.92
C PRO A 14 -4.04 5.51 -14.36
N HIS A 15 -4.30 6.62 -15.03
CA HIS A 15 -5.49 7.44 -14.80
C HIS A 15 -6.72 6.72 -15.41
N ALA A 16 -6.97 5.49 -14.97
CA ALA A 16 -8.19 4.80 -15.30
C ALA A 16 -9.31 5.49 -14.52
N ILE A 17 -10.47 5.69 -15.15
CA ILE A 17 -11.70 5.99 -14.43
C ILE A 17 -11.93 4.77 -13.53
N ARG A 18 -11.55 4.89 -12.26
CA ARG A 18 -11.76 3.86 -11.22
C ARG A 18 -13.27 3.74 -11.07
N SER A 19 -13.85 2.86 -11.87
CA SER A 19 -15.28 2.87 -12.18
C SER A 19 -16.09 2.82 -10.90
N LYS A 20 -17.17 3.63 -10.83
CA LYS A 20 -18.19 3.68 -9.76
C LYS A 20 -18.99 2.37 -9.59
N ILE A 21 -18.40 1.21 -9.88
CA ILE A 21 -19.08 -0.09 -9.99
C ILE A 21 -18.63 -0.99 -8.84
N ILE A 22 -18.80 -0.52 -7.61
CA ILE A 22 -18.86 -1.41 -6.44
C ILE A 22 -20.18 -1.09 -5.75
N ALA A 23 -21.01 -2.12 -5.54
CA ALA A 23 -22.17 -2.02 -4.67
C ALA A 23 -21.67 -1.58 -3.27
N GLY A 24 -21.94 -0.33 -2.89
CA GLY A 24 -21.43 0.27 -1.64
C GLY A 24 -20.46 1.44 -1.79
N GLY A 25 -20.14 1.89 -3.02
CA GLY A 25 -19.45 3.17 -3.24
C GLY A 25 -17.97 3.20 -2.83
N GLN A 26 -17.47 4.38 -2.46
CA GLN A 26 -16.03 4.61 -2.16
C GLN A 26 -15.58 3.94 -0.87
N THR A 27 -16.45 3.88 0.14
CA THR A 27 -16.15 3.21 1.42
C THR A 27 -15.96 1.72 1.22
N ALA A 28 -16.89 1.05 0.52
CA ALA A 28 -16.75 -0.37 0.19
C ALA A 28 -15.48 -0.65 -0.64
N ARG A 29 -15.10 0.27 -1.54
CA ARG A 29 -13.83 0.19 -2.26
C ARG A 29 -12.63 0.21 -1.32
N HIS A 30 -12.59 1.13 -0.37
CA HIS A 30 -11.51 1.21 0.61
C HIS A 30 -11.42 -0.06 1.46
N GLU A 31 -12.54 -0.55 1.97
CA GLU A 31 -12.57 -1.80 2.76
C GLU A 31 -12.07 -3.00 1.96
N LYS A 32 -12.43 -3.10 0.67
CA LYS A 32 -11.89 -4.15 -0.21
C LYS A 32 -10.38 -4.05 -0.40
N ILE A 33 -9.84 -2.84 -0.57
CA ILE A 33 -8.40 -2.61 -0.66
C ILE A 33 -7.70 -2.99 0.64
N LYS A 34 -8.25 -2.59 1.80
CA LYS A 34 -7.70 -2.93 3.12
C LYS A 34 -7.64 -4.44 3.34
N ALA A 35 -8.70 -5.17 2.98
CA ALA A 35 -8.76 -6.62 3.08
C ALA A 35 -7.64 -7.29 2.26
N ILE A 36 -7.56 -6.95 0.96
CA ILE A 36 -6.57 -7.50 0.04
C ILE A 36 -5.15 -7.10 0.45
N LEU A 37 -4.95 -5.87 0.92
CA LEU A 37 -3.66 -5.40 1.42
C LEU A 37 -3.22 -6.19 2.65
N GLY A 38 -4.14 -6.46 3.59
CA GLY A 38 -3.87 -7.31 4.74
C GLY A 38 -3.45 -8.72 4.33
N GLU A 39 -4.18 -9.33 3.39
CA GLU A 39 -3.83 -10.65 2.84
C GLU A 39 -2.47 -10.65 2.14
N LEU A 40 -2.17 -9.61 1.36
CA LEU A 40 -0.87 -9.45 0.69
C LEU A 40 0.28 -9.34 1.69
N LEU A 41 0.14 -8.51 2.73
CA LEU A 41 1.20 -8.33 3.73
C LEU A 41 1.39 -9.59 4.59
N ARG A 42 0.31 -10.33 4.84
CA ARG A 42 0.33 -11.59 5.60
C ARG A 42 1.02 -12.70 4.82
N HIS A 43 0.56 -12.98 3.60
CA HIS A 43 0.98 -14.13 2.80
C HIS A 43 2.11 -13.84 1.80
N GLU A 44 2.48 -12.57 1.62
CA GLU A 44 3.52 -12.08 0.68
C GLU A 44 3.22 -12.33 -0.81
N ARG A 45 2.24 -13.17 -1.12
CA ARG A 45 1.68 -13.41 -2.45
C ARG A 45 0.19 -13.72 -2.32
N ILE A 46 -0.60 -13.14 -3.21
CA ILE A 46 -2.03 -13.41 -3.35
C ILE A 46 -2.37 -13.53 -4.83
N GLU A 47 -3.48 -14.21 -5.12
CA GLU A 47 -4.00 -14.37 -6.47
C GLU A 47 -5.41 -13.82 -6.56
N GLY A 48 -5.72 -13.13 -7.64
CA GLY A 48 -7.06 -12.63 -7.86
C GLY A 48 -7.18 -11.68 -9.04
N TYR A 49 -8.26 -10.90 -9.02
CA TYR A 49 -8.66 -10.14 -10.20
C TYR A 49 -7.80 -8.89 -10.42
N ILE A 50 -7.29 -8.74 -11.65
CA ILE A 50 -6.31 -7.71 -12.02
C ILE A 50 -6.73 -6.30 -11.67
N ARG A 51 -8.02 -5.93 -11.85
CA ARG A 51 -8.46 -4.54 -11.58
C ARG A 51 -8.37 -4.17 -10.10
N THR A 52 -8.64 -5.11 -9.20
CA THR A 52 -8.58 -4.85 -7.75
C THR A 52 -7.16 -5.03 -7.22
N HIS A 53 -6.40 -5.97 -7.77
CA HIS A 53 -5.02 -6.21 -7.36
C HIS A 53 -4.09 -5.10 -7.84
N ASP A 54 -4.22 -4.63 -9.08
CA ASP A 54 -3.45 -3.50 -9.60
C ASP A 54 -3.73 -2.21 -8.83
N GLU A 55 -4.98 -1.99 -8.42
CA GLU A 55 -5.33 -0.90 -7.53
C GLU A 55 -4.66 -1.04 -6.15
N THR A 56 -4.77 -2.21 -5.53
CA THR A 56 -4.20 -2.47 -4.20
C THR A 56 -2.67 -2.36 -4.22
N ARG A 57 -2.03 -2.80 -5.31
CA ARG A 57 -0.59 -2.66 -5.57
C ARG A 57 -0.13 -1.22 -5.38
N GLN A 58 -0.87 -0.25 -5.92
CA GLN A 58 -0.50 1.17 -5.81
C GLN A 58 -0.46 1.65 -4.34
N TYR A 59 -1.38 1.16 -3.51
CA TYR A 59 -1.40 1.46 -2.08
C TYR A 59 -0.27 0.74 -1.32
N ALA A 60 -0.03 -0.53 -1.63
CA ALA A 60 1.06 -1.31 -1.03
C ALA A 60 2.44 -0.66 -1.31
N GLU A 61 2.71 -0.33 -2.57
CA GLU A 61 3.93 0.37 -3.00
C GLU A 61 4.10 1.69 -2.24
N ARG A 62 3.03 2.47 -2.13
CA ARG A 62 3.07 3.77 -1.46
C ARG A 62 3.35 3.62 0.04
N LEU A 63 2.73 2.66 0.71
CA LEU A 63 2.93 2.45 2.14
C LEU A 63 4.35 1.99 2.44
N ILE A 64 4.90 1.06 1.66
CA ILE A 64 6.29 0.60 1.82
C ILE A 64 7.27 1.75 1.57
N GLU A 65 7.05 2.56 0.53
CA GLU A 65 7.88 3.73 0.23
C GLU A 65 7.88 4.74 1.38
N LEU A 66 6.70 5.04 1.95
CA LEU A 66 6.58 5.96 3.08
C LEU A 66 7.22 5.39 4.36
N ALA A 67 7.08 4.08 4.59
CA ALA A 67 7.72 3.36 5.68
C ALA A 67 9.24 3.52 5.61
N LYS A 68 9.80 3.25 4.42
CA LYS A 68 11.24 3.31 4.17
C LYS A 68 11.76 4.74 4.27
N LYS A 69 11.02 5.72 3.76
CA LYS A 69 11.45 7.12 3.72
C LYS A 69 11.46 7.79 5.10
N TYR A 70 10.43 7.55 5.90
CA TYR A 70 10.21 8.30 7.15
C TYR A 70 10.46 7.49 8.42
N GLY A 71 10.50 6.16 8.34
CA GLY A 71 10.67 5.28 9.49
C GLY A 71 9.42 5.16 10.38
N ASP A 72 9.58 4.43 11.48
CA ASP A 72 8.53 4.06 12.43
C ASP A 72 8.11 5.20 13.37
N ARG A 73 9.00 6.19 13.61
CA ARG A 73 8.73 7.35 14.48
C ARG A 73 7.88 8.44 13.82
N HIS A 74 7.64 8.36 12.51
CA HIS A 74 6.90 9.40 11.80
C HIS A 74 5.39 9.24 11.98
N VAL A 75 4.79 10.15 12.75
CA VAL A 75 3.37 10.12 13.12
C VAL A 75 2.45 10.04 11.90
N GLY A 76 2.72 10.83 10.86
CA GLY A 76 1.88 10.82 9.65
C GLY A 76 1.93 9.50 8.89
N THR A 77 3.08 8.81 8.89
CA THR A 77 3.20 7.48 8.26
C THR A 77 2.48 6.44 9.10
N MET A 78 2.62 6.51 10.42
CA MET A 78 1.96 5.58 11.33
C MET A 78 0.44 5.69 11.25
N GLN A 79 -0.13 6.91 11.28
CA GLN A 79 -1.57 7.14 11.11
C GLN A 79 -2.09 6.65 9.76
N LEU A 80 -1.32 6.84 8.69
CA LEU A 80 -1.70 6.37 7.36
C LEU A 80 -1.70 4.83 7.29
N MET A 81 -0.69 4.18 7.85
CA MET A 81 -0.66 2.71 7.94
C MET A 81 -1.79 2.17 8.80
N ASP A 82 -2.05 2.82 9.94
CA ASP A 82 -3.13 2.44 10.86
C ASP A 82 -4.51 2.46 10.18
N TYR A 83 -4.71 3.41 9.28
CA TYR A 83 -5.94 3.50 8.47
C TYR A 83 -6.06 2.39 7.42
N TRP A 84 -4.97 2.07 6.70
CA TRP A 84 -5.01 1.10 5.58
C TRP A 84 -4.81 -0.35 6.02
N ILE A 85 -4.16 -0.58 7.16
CA ILE A 85 -3.81 -1.90 7.67
C ILE A 85 -4.58 -2.11 8.97
N ASN A 86 -5.61 -2.96 8.90
CA ASN A 86 -6.46 -3.26 10.04
C ASN A 86 -5.68 -4.03 11.13
N ASP A 87 -4.88 -5.02 10.73
CA ASP A 87 -4.12 -5.87 11.65
C ASP A 87 -2.80 -5.18 12.06
N LYS A 88 -2.66 -4.85 13.36
CA LYS A 88 -1.53 -4.05 13.86
C LYS A 88 -0.20 -4.82 13.91
N ASP A 89 -0.25 -6.15 13.94
CA ASP A 89 0.92 -7.02 13.78
C ASP A 89 1.59 -6.84 12.41
N LEU A 90 0.80 -6.62 11.35
CA LEU A 90 1.31 -6.41 10.00
C LEU A 90 2.06 -5.07 9.88
N ILE A 91 1.66 -4.04 10.62
CA ILE A 91 2.40 -2.76 10.67
C ILE A 91 3.81 -3.00 11.23
N HIS A 92 3.92 -3.80 12.29
CA HIS A 92 5.22 -4.19 12.84
C HIS A 92 6.05 -5.00 11.83
N LYS A 93 5.41 -5.93 11.11
CA LYS A 93 6.05 -6.70 10.02
C LYS A 93 6.59 -5.78 8.92
N VAL A 94 5.85 -4.74 8.53
CA VAL A 94 6.31 -3.77 7.51
C VAL A 94 7.63 -3.12 7.94
N PHE A 95 7.72 -2.61 9.16
CA PHE A 95 8.94 -1.92 9.62
C PHE A 95 10.10 -2.85 9.95
N LYS A 96 9.84 -4.05 10.49
CA LYS A 96 10.92 -4.96 10.92
C LYS A 96 11.37 -5.94 9.84
N VAL A 97 10.52 -6.26 8.88
CA VAL A 97 10.81 -7.25 7.83
C VAL A 97 10.95 -6.56 6.47
N PHE A 98 9.93 -5.83 6.03
CA PHE A 98 9.92 -5.29 4.67
C PHE A 98 10.86 -4.09 4.49
N VAL A 99 10.87 -3.13 5.40
CA VAL A 99 11.76 -1.96 5.29
C VAL A 99 13.23 -2.36 5.21
N PRO A 100 13.77 -3.24 6.08
CA PRO A 100 15.15 -3.73 5.94
C PRO A 100 15.38 -4.53 4.65
N ARG A 101 14.42 -5.38 4.25
CA ARG A 101 14.49 -6.16 2.99
C ARG A 101 14.65 -5.25 1.77
N TYR A 102 13.96 -4.12 1.75
CA TYR A 102 13.95 -3.19 0.63
C TYR A 102 14.88 -1.98 0.79
N ALA A 103 15.78 -1.98 1.78
CA ALA A 103 16.64 -0.83 2.09
C ALA A 103 17.40 -0.31 0.86
N ASN A 104 17.94 -1.22 0.04
CA ASN A 104 18.74 -0.89 -1.15
C ASN A 104 17.96 -0.90 -2.48
N ILE A 105 16.64 -1.14 -2.43
CA ILE A 105 15.80 -1.28 -3.63
C ILE A 105 14.95 -0.02 -3.82
N ILE A 106 14.97 0.57 -5.02
CA ILE A 106 14.18 1.76 -5.36
C ILE A 106 12.98 1.33 -6.21
N GLY A 107 12.07 0.54 -5.63
CA GLY A 107 10.82 0.05 -6.25
C GLY A 107 10.95 -0.62 -7.64
N PRO A 108 9.87 -1.22 -8.16
CA PRO A 108 8.66 -1.62 -7.44
C PRO A 108 8.95 -2.70 -6.38
N TYR A 109 8.18 -2.72 -5.30
CA TYR A 109 8.30 -3.70 -4.21
C TYR A 109 7.43 -4.94 -4.41
N THR A 110 6.40 -4.79 -5.23
CA THR A 110 5.38 -5.79 -5.56
C THR A 110 5.29 -5.94 -7.09
N ASN A 111 5.03 -7.15 -7.56
CA ASN A 111 4.96 -7.50 -8.99
C ASN A 111 3.54 -7.73 -9.47
#